data_AF-A0A349K558-F1
#
_entry.id   AF-A0A349K558-F1
#
_cell.length_a   1.000
_cell.length_b   1.000
_cell.length_c   1.000
_cell.angle_alpha   90.00
_cell.angle_beta   90.00
_cell.angle_gamma   90.00
#
_symmetry.space_group_name_H-M   'P 1'
#
loop_
_entity.id
_entity.type
_entity.pdbx_description
1 polymer ?
#
loop_
_entity_poly.entity_id
_entity_poly.type
_entity_poly.pdbx_seq_one_letter_code
_entity_poly.pdbx_strand_id
1 'polypeptide(L)'
;MSKPSKLLLNPLVLTASGIVLLGVVSIAIIRSMAPDEKEGVESGEKSAIRPAKSSVHPSRSSGDSSSSGPRKSQGKEIQGDGKIVAVPEKSKRQEFMTTISVRARNELKGLREQYKTEFDSAESRKEFSDTLRNVTDPEERERLLRERTTAMRIARNKMDAQKGFPGRAREKRLIALMQVQNLWRMNAFVVRNASLTGEAEKFDDRLAEWAANSEDMSDEEFHASFNDLRHALNDLRGRNQGGIRPQPSVPK
;
A
#
# COMPACT_ATOMS: atom_id res chain seq x y z
N MET A 1 -30.30 48.95 54.82
CA MET A 1 -31.11 47.80 54.37
C MET A 1 -30.87 47.60 52.89
N SER A 2 -29.96 46.69 52.53
CA SER A 2 -29.52 46.46 51.15
C SER A 2 -30.39 45.39 50.49
N LYS A 3 -30.93 45.68 49.30
CA LYS A 3 -31.57 44.69 48.42
C LYS A 3 -30.59 44.29 47.31
N PRO A 4 -30.58 43.01 46.92
CA PRO A 4 -29.47 42.41 46.18
C PRO A 4 -29.55 42.69 44.68
N SER A 5 -28.38 42.91 44.08
CA SER A 5 -28.15 42.94 42.64
C SER A 5 -28.44 41.56 42.04
N LYS A 6 -29.39 41.51 41.10
CA LYS A 6 -29.61 40.35 40.23
C LYS A 6 -28.45 40.27 39.24
N LEU A 7 -27.43 39.48 39.57
CA LEU A 7 -26.45 39.00 38.61
C LEU A 7 -27.12 37.92 37.76
N LEU A 8 -27.45 38.26 36.51
CA LEU A 8 -27.77 37.29 35.47
C LEU A 8 -26.51 36.47 35.18
N LEU A 9 -26.40 35.31 35.83
CA LEU A 9 -25.41 34.29 35.53
C LEU A 9 -25.74 33.69 34.17
N ASN A 10 -24.93 34.04 33.18
CA ASN A 10 -24.91 33.41 31.86
C ASN A 10 -24.34 31.98 32.01
N PRO A 11 -25.06 30.91 31.63
CA PRO A 11 -24.59 29.51 31.79
C PRO A 11 -23.39 29.15 30.89
N LEU A 12 -22.94 30.07 30.04
CA LEU A 12 -21.81 29.88 29.12
C LEU A 12 -20.44 30.24 29.72
N VAL A 13 -20.39 30.84 30.92
CA VAL A 13 -19.11 31.22 31.56
C VAL A 13 -18.63 30.16 32.56
N LEU A 14 -19.46 29.18 32.93
CA LEU A 14 -19.05 28.14 33.90
C LEU A 14 -18.34 26.93 33.27
N THR A 15 -18.38 26.75 31.96
CA THR A 15 -17.73 25.61 31.27
C THR A 15 -16.30 25.90 30.80
N ALA A 16 -15.84 27.15 30.87
CA ALA A 16 -14.48 27.53 30.47
C ALA A 16 -13.43 27.34 31.59
N SER A 17 -13.85 27.15 32.85
CA SER A 17 -12.94 26.95 34.00
C SER A 17 -12.68 25.47 34.33
N GLY A 18 -13.35 24.52 33.66
CA GLY A 18 -13.22 23.08 33.94
C GLY A 18 -12.18 22.33 33.11
N ILE A 19 -11.71 22.90 31.99
CA ILE A 19 -10.84 22.19 31.02
C ILE A 19 -9.35 22.47 31.27
N VAL A 20 -9.01 23.55 31.99
CA VAL A 20 -7.60 23.90 32.25
C VAL A 20 -6.97 23.03 33.35
N LEU A 21 -7.76 22.42 34.23
CA LEU A 21 -7.25 21.60 35.35
C LEU A 21 -6.93 20.13 34.98
N LEU A 22 -7.38 19.63 33.83
CA LEU A 22 -7.02 18.28 33.34
C LEU A 22 -5.74 18.25 32.49
N GLY A 23 -5.30 19.40 31.97
CA GLY A 23 -4.06 19.52 31.19
C GLY A 23 -2.77 19.47 32.03
N VAL A 24 -2.81 19.88 33.29
CA VAL A 24 -1.61 19.99 34.15
C VAL A 24 -1.26 18.68 34.86
N VAL A 25 -2.24 17.80 35.13
CA VAL A 25 -2.01 16.50 35.81
C VAL A 25 -1.33 15.48 34.89
N SER A 26 -1.56 15.58 33.57
CA SER A 26 -1.03 14.62 32.59
C SER A 26 0.48 14.73 32.36
N ILE A 27 1.09 15.91 32.63
CA ILE A 27 2.53 16.13 32.46
C ILE A 27 3.32 15.58 33.65
N ALA A 28 2.71 15.49 34.84
CA ALA A 28 3.38 14.98 36.03
C ALA A 28 3.60 13.45 35.99
N ILE A 29 2.68 12.68 35.37
CA ILE A 29 2.75 11.22 35.33
C ILE A 29 3.81 10.72 34.31
N ILE A 30 4.05 11.46 33.24
CA ILE A 30 5.04 11.06 32.21
C ILE A 30 6.48 11.24 32.70
N ARG A 31 6.74 12.15 33.66
CA ARG A 31 8.07 12.34 34.25
C ARG A 31 8.42 11.34 35.36
N SER A 32 7.46 10.56 35.88
CA SER A 32 7.72 9.59 36.97
C SER A 32 7.92 8.14 36.49
N MET A 33 7.97 7.88 35.18
CA MET A 33 8.18 6.54 34.61
C MET A 33 9.38 6.44 33.66
N ALA A 34 10.33 7.37 33.74
CA ALA A 34 11.64 7.17 33.11
C ALA A 34 12.46 6.20 33.98
N PRO A 35 12.87 5.02 33.49
CA PRO A 35 13.87 4.22 34.16
C PRO A 35 15.23 4.87 33.97
N ASP A 36 15.94 5.09 35.09
CA ASP A 36 17.37 5.38 35.12
C ASP A 36 18.13 4.20 34.53
N GLU A 37 18.72 4.37 33.35
CA GLU A 37 19.78 3.48 32.89
C GLU A 37 21.14 4.14 33.09
N LYS A 38 21.83 3.60 34.10
CA LYS A 38 23.18 3.95 34.51
C LYS A 38 24.20 3.48 33.49
N GLU A 39 25.24 4.31 33.33
CA GLU A 39 26.53 3.96 32.78
C GLU A 39 27.13 2.71 33.45
N GLY A 40 27.77 1.86 32.66
CA GLY A 40 28.51 0.69 33.13
C GLY A 40 29.28 0.03 31.99
N VAL A 41 30.53 0.46 31.80
CA VAL A 41 31.53 -0.15 30.92
C VAL A 41 32.06 -1.43 31.59
N GLU A 42 32.30 -2.47 30.78
CA GLU A 42 33.55 -3.25 30.67
C GLU A 42 33.40 -4.78 30.58
N SER A 43 34.34 -5.34 29.80
CA SER A 43 34.93 -6.68 29.87
C SER A 43 34.23 -7.79 29.09
N GLY A 44 34.88 -8.17 27.98
CA GLY A 44 34.58 -9.36 27.21
C GLY A 44 35.13 -10.65 27.84
N GLU A 45 34.56 -11.76 27.41
CA GLU A 45 35.24 -13.05 27.43
C GLU A 45 34.81 -13.90 26.24
N LYS A 46 35.81 -14.52 25.62
CA LYS A 46 35.72 -15.38 24.45
C LYS A 46 35.08 -16.72 24.85
N SER A 47 34.18 -17.25 24.02
CA SER A 47 34.00 -18.70 23.94
C SER A 47 33.82 -19.14 22.50
N ALA A 48 34.75 -19.98 22.06
CA ALA A 48 34.87 -20.55 20.73
C ALA A 48 34.23 -21.93 20.72
N ILE A 49 33.30 -22.20 19.80
CA ILE A 49 32.95 -23.57 19.39
C ILE A 49 32.79 -23.62 17.86
N ARG A 50 33.40 -24.66 17.29
CA ARG A 50 33.73 -24.92 15.87
C ARG A 50 32.51 -25.26 14.98
N PRO A 51 32.65 -25.18 13.64
CA PRO A 51 31.58 -25.40 12.67
C PRO A 51 31.37 -26.88 12.34
N ALA A 52 30.11 -27.31 12.18
CA ALA A 52 29.77 -28.63 11.64
C ALA A 52 29.54 -28.56 10.12
N LYS A 53 30.35 -29.32 9.36
CA LYS A 53 30.12 -29.72 7.97
C LYS A 53 29.63 -31.17 7.95
N SER A 54 28.62 -31.48 7.14
CA SER A 54 28.38 -32.78 6.48
C SER A 54 27.26 -32.56 5.46
N SER A 55 27.54 -32.55 4.14
CA SER A 55 27.38 -33.66 3.17
C SER A 55 25.94 -34.20 3.14
N VAL A 56 25.19 -34.08 2.04
CA VAL A 56 25.19 -35.02 0.90
C VAL A 56 24.65 -34.34 -0.37
N HIS A 57 25.42 -34.42 -1.45
CA HIS A 57 24.96 -34.28 -2.84
C HIS A 57 24.61 -35.68 -3.38
N PRO A 58 23.68 -35.78 -4.33
CA PRO A 58 23.86 -36.69 -5.45
C PRO A 58 23.88 -35.94 -6.77
N SER A 59 24.88 -36.25 -7.56
CA SER A 59 25.07 -35.81 -8.94
C SER A 59 24.74 -36.94 -9.92
N ARG A 60 24.22 -36.52 -11.09
CA ARG A 60 24.20 -37.16 -12.41
C ARG A 60 23.17 -38.25 -12.72
N SER A 61 22.35 -37.97 -13.73
CA SER A 61 22.55 -38.59 -15.06
C SER A 61 22.06 -37.67 -16.18
N SER A 62 22.72 -37.77 -17.32
CA SER A 62 22.48 -37.04 -18.56
C SER A 62 22.33 -38.05 -19.69
N GLY A 63 21.42 -37.74 -20.63
CA GLY A 63 21.04 -38.50 -21.82
C GLY A 63 19.52 -38.38 -21.98
N ASP A 64 18.91 -38.09 -23.13
CA ASP A 64 19.39 -37.90 -24.49
C ASP A 64 18.28 -37.17 -25.28
N SER A 65 18.69 -36.29 -26.20
CA SER A 65 18.10 -35.94 -27.51
C SER A 65 16.61 -36.24 -27.84
N SER A 66 15.81 -35.22 -28.19
CA SER A 66 15.26 -35.01 -29.56
C SER A 66 14.15 -33.95 -29.65
N SER A 67 14.03 -33.39 -30.86
CA SER A 67 13.35 -32.15 -31.22
C SER A 67 11.93 -32.29 -31.80
N SER A 68 11.16 -31.21 -31.66
CA SER A 68 10.22 -30.59 -32.63
C SER A 68 8.97 -31.35 -33.13
N GLY A 69 7.79 -30.78 -32.81
CA GLY A 69 6.55 -30.93 -33.59
C GLY A 69 5.31 -30.38 -32.85
N PRO A 70 4.46 -29.51 -33.46
CA PRO A 70 3.48 -28.71 -32.73
C PRO A 70 2.12 -29.42 -32.60
N ARG A 71 1.55 -29.50 -31.39
CA ARG A 71 0.15 -29.92 -31.22
C ARG A 71 -0.59 -29.05 -30.22
N LYS A 72 -1.58 -28.33 -30.77
CA LYS A 72 -2.74 -27.65 -30.17
C LYS A 72 -2.87 -27.76 -28.65
N SER A 73 -2.81 -26.61 -27.98
CA SER A 73 -3.32 -26.43 -26.62
C SER A 73 -4.84 -26.65 -26.60
N GLN A 74 -5.27 -27.87 -26.29
CA GLN A 74 -6.60 -28.07 -25.70
C GLN A 74 -6.56 -27.47 -24.30
N GLY A 75 -7.52 -26.60 -24.01
CA GLY A 75 -7.74 -26.06 -22.68
C GLY A 75 -7.80 -27.20 -21.68
N LYS A 76 -6.80 -27.22 -20.78
CA LYS A 76 -6.76 -28.18 -19.69
C LYS A 76 -7.68 -27.62 -18.60
N GLU A 77 -8.91 -28.10 -18.56
CA GLU A 77 -9.74 -27.95 -17.36
C GLU A 77 -9.02 -28.69 -16.23
N ILE A 78 -8.51 -27.92 -15.27
CA ILE A 78 -7.98 -28.46 -14.03
C ILE A 78 -9.21 -28.77 -13.17
N GLN A 79 -9.64 -30.03 -13.22
CA GLN A 79 -10.67 -30.56 -12.33
C GLN A 79 -10.03 -30.81 -10.96
N GLY A 80 -10.08 -29.79 -10.11
CA GLY A 80 -10.01 -29.92 -8.66
C GLY A 80 -11.31 -29.36 -8.10
N ASP A 81 -11.85 -29.96 -7.04
CA ASP A 81 -12.96 -29.39 -6.26
C ASP A 81 -12.53 -28.02 -5.73
N GLY A 82 -12.82 -26.99 -6.51
CA GLY A 82 -12.32 -25.64 -6.33
C GLY A 82 -12.97 -24.81 -7.41
N LYS A 83 -13.68 -23.76 -7.01
CA LYS A 83 -14.39 -22.83 -7.88
C LYS A 83 -13.50 -22.45 -9.07
N ILE A 84 -13.75 -23.00 -10.26
CA ILE A 84 -12.99 -22.65 -11.47
C ILE A 84 -13.28 -21.18 -11.75
N VAL A 85 -12.33 -20.30 -11.44
CA VAL A 85 -12.48 -18.89 -11.77
C VAL A 85 -12.19 -18.75 -13.25
N ALA A 86 -13.26 -18.62 -14.04
CA ALA A 86 -13.16 -18.49 -15.48
C ALA A 86 -12.39 -17.21 -15.85
N VAL A 87 -11.21 -17.36 -16.44
CA VAL A 87 -10.42 -16.24 -16.97
C VAL A 87 -11.23 -15.55 -18.06
N PRO A 88 -11.41 -14.22 -18.03
CA PRO A 88 -12.23 -13.51 -19.00
C PRO A 88 -11.64 -13.60 -20.42
N GLU A 89 -12.51 -13.85 -21.39
CA GLU A 89 -12.21 -13.75 -22.82
C GLU A 89 -11.68 -12.36 -23.19
N LYS A 90 -10.79 -12.28 -24.19
CA LYS A 90 -10.15 -11.02 -24.61
C LYS A 90 -11.14 -9.86 -24.82
N SER A 91 -12.30 -10.13 -25.42
CA SER A 91 -13.36 -9.14 -25.67
C SER A 91 -13.99 -8.56 -24.39
N LYS A 92 -13.97 -9.29 -23.27
CA LYS A 92 -14.58 -8.92 -21.99
C LYS A 92 -13.58 -8.36 -20.97
N ARG A 93 -12.27 -8.45 -21.25
CA ARG A 93 -11.21 -8.04 -20.31
C ARG A 93 -11.33 -6.58 -19.89
N GLN A 94 -11.66 -5.67 -20.80
CA GLN A 94 -11.83 -4.25 -20.47
C GLN A 94 -12.89 -4.04 -19.37
N GLU A 95 -14.07 -4.64 -19.55
CA GLU A 95 -15.18 -4.53 -18.61
C GLU A 95 -14.84 -5.20 -17.29
N PHE A 96 -14.21 -6.39 -17.34
CA PHE A 96 -13.76 -7.12 -16.17
C PHE A 96 -12.78 -6.31 -15.30
N MET A 97 -11.70 -5.77 -15.90
CA MET A 97 -10.72 -4.95 -15.19
C MET A 97 -11.33 -3.66 -14.62
N THR A 98 -12.27 -3.07 -15.36
CA THR A 98 -13.00 -1.89 -14.91
C THR A 98 -13.86 -2.21 -13.69
N THR A 99 -14.56 -3.35 -13.71
CA THR A 99 -15.43 -3.80 -12.63
C THR A 99 -14.62 -4.08 -11.35
N ILE A 100 -13.48 -4.77 -11.46
CA ILE A 100 -12.57 -5.00 -10.33
C ILE A 100 -12.09 -3.68 -9.74
N SER A 101 -11.63 -2.75 -10.58
CA SER A 101 -11.11 -1.47 -10.12
C SER A 101 -12.18 -0.59 -9.45
N VAL A 102 -13.42 -0.59 -9.97
CA VAL A 102 -14.55 0.12 -9.37
C VAL A 102 -14.98 -0.51 -8.04
N ARG A 103 -15.10 -1.83 -7.99
CA ARG A 103 -15.41 -2.55 -6.74
C ARG A 103 -14.37 -2.24 -5.67
N ALA A 104 -13.09 -2.35 -6.01
CA ALA A 104 -11.99 -2.06 -5.09
C ALA A 104 -12.01 -0.60 -4.60
N ARG A 105 -12.35 0.36 -5.45
CA ARG A 105 -12.54 1.77 -5.07
C ARG A 105 -13.66 1.97 -4.06
N ASN A 106 -14.82 1.36 -4.31
CA ASN A 106 -15.99 1.49 -3.45
C ASN A 106 -15.72 0.86 -2.08
N GLU A 107 -15.09 -0.31 -2.08
CA GLU A 107 -14.70 -0.98 -0.86
C GLU A 107 -13.64 -0.20 -0.08
N LEU A 108 -12.63 0.34 -0.77
CA LEU A 108 -11.60 1.18 -0.15
C LEU A 108 -12.21 2.44 0.47
N LYS A 109 -13.22 3.04 -0.16
CA LYS A 109 -13.95 4.16 0.40
C LYS A 109 -14.68 3.76 1.69
N GLY A 110 -15.37 2.63 1.69
CA GLY A 110 -16.03 2.09 2.89
C GLY A 110 -15.03 1.81 4.02
N LEU A 111 -13.92 1.16 3.70
CA LEU A 111 -12.85 0.85 4.63
C LEU A 111 -12.25 2.12 5.23
N ARG A 112 -11.94 3.13 4.41
CA ARG A 112 -11.40 4.41 4.90
C ARG A 112 -12.37 5.17 5.79
N GLU A 113 -13.67 5.07 5.56
CA GLU A 113 -14.66 5.68 6.45
C GLU A 113 -14.71 4.94 7.81
N GLN A 114 -14.56 3.62 7.82
CA GLN A 114 -14.53 2.82 9.05
C GLN A 114 -13.30 3.11 9.92
N TYR A 115 -12.16 3.42 9.29
CA TYR A 115 -10.87 3.67 9.96
C TYR A 115 -10.50 5.16 10.01
N LYS A 116 -11.49 6.03 9.81
CA LYS A 116 -11.32 7.49 9.83
C LYS A 116 -10.85 7.97 11.19
N THR A 117 -9.85 8.85 11.20
CA THR A 117 -9.33 9.50 12.41
C THR A 117 -9.81 10.94 12.54
N GLU A 118 -9.63 11.58 13.70
CA GLU A 118 -9.96 13.00 13.88
C GLU A 118 -9.25 13.92 12.85
N PHE A 119 -8.10 13.49 12.33
CA PHE A 119 -7.31 14.23 11.34
C PHE A 119 -7.86 14.14 9.91
N ASP A 120 -8.79 13.20 9.65
CA ASP A 120 -9.35 12.98 8.32
C ASP A 120 -10.59 13.86 8.04
N SER A 121 -11.09 14.59 9.04
CA SER A 121 -12.20 15.53 8.88
C SER A 121 -11.80 16.74 8.02
N ALA A 122 -12.75 17.29 7.28
CA ALA A 122 -12.51 18.50 6.48
C ALA A 122 -12.14 19.70 7.39
N GLU A 123 -12.73 19.76 8.58
CA GLU A 123 -12.48 20.77 9.60
C GLU A 123 -11.03 20.68 10.12
N SER A 124 -10.55 19.51 10.55
CA SER A 124 -9.16 19.34 11.01
C SER A 124 -8.14 19.64 9.90
N ARG A 125 -8.45 19.29 8.65
CA ARG A 125 -7.61 19.65 7.49
C ARG A 125 -7.52 21.15 7.29
N LYS A 126 -8.66 21.83 7.38
CA LYS A 126 -8.76 23.29 7.24
C LYS A 126 -8.04 24.00 8.39
N GLU A 127 -8.33 23.62 9.64
CA GLU A 127 -7.71 24.23 10.83
C GLU A 127 -6.18 24.18 10.76
N PHE A 128 -5.60 23.02 10.46
CA PHE A 128 -4.15 22.94 10.32
C PHE A 128 -3.61 23.70 9.09
N SER A 129 -4.36 23.73 7.99
CA SER A 129 -3.98 24.54 6.83
C SER A 129 -3.94 26.02 7.17
N ASP A 130 -4.92 26.50 7.96
CA ASP A 130 -5.00 27.87 8.43
C ASP A 130 -3.84 28.16 9.41
N THR A 131 -3.53 27.23 10.33
CA THR A 131 -2.35 27.32 11.20
C THR A 131 -1.07 27.43 10.39
N LEU A 132 -0.84 26.54 9.41
CA LEU A 132 0.37 26.60 8.57
C LEU A 132 0.47 27.88 7.74
N ARG A 133 -0.66 28.44 7.31
CA ARG A 133 -0.69 29.67 6.54
C ARG A 133 -0.26 30.88 7.37
N ASN A 134 -0.50 30.83 8.68
CA ASN A 134 -0.14 31.89 9.63
C ASN A 134 1.30 31.78 10.16
N VAL A 135 2.02 30.69 9.84
CA VAL A 135 3.41 30.47 10.27
C VAL A 135 4.37 30.89 9.15
N THR A 136 5.08 31.99 9.40
CA THR A 136 6.06 32.56 8.44
C THR A 136 7.43 31.88 8.53
N ASP A 137 7.81 31.39 9.72
CA ASP A 137 9.09 30.71 9.93
C ASP A 137 9.12 29.32 9.26
N PRO A 138 10.05 29.06 8.32
CA PRO A 138 10.14 27.77 7.67
C PRO A 138 10.46 26.61 8.63
N GLU A 139 11.26 26.84 9.68
CA GLU A 139 11.65 25.77 10.61
C GLU A 139 10.48 25.34 11.49
N GLU A 140 9.77 26.29 12.09
CA GLU A 140 8.55 26.01 12.85
C GLU A 140 7.45 25.40 11.96
N ARG A 141 7.34 25.84 10.71
CA ARG A 141 6.41 25.24 9.74
C ARG A 141 6.75 23.77 9.49
N GLU A 142 8.03 23.43 9.33
CA GLU A 142 8.46 22.05 9.15
C GLU A 142 8.21 21.22 10.42
N ARG A 143 8.49 21.79 11.60
CA ARG A 143 8.21 21.15 12.87
C ARG A 143 6.73 20.79 13.01
N LEU A 144 5.82 21.73 12.75
CA LEU A 144 4.37 21.48 12.80
C LEU A 144 3.92 20.40 11.81
N LEU A 145 4.52 20.34 10.61
CA LEU A 145 4.27 19.27 9.65
C LEU A 145 4.70 17.90 10.18
N ARG A 146 5.88 17.81 10.83
CA ARG A 146 6.36 16.56 11.44
C ARG A 146 5.51 16.15 12.64
N GLU A 147 5.12 17.10 13.50
CA GLU A 147 4.23 16.87 14.64
C GLU A 147 2.87 16.35 14.18
N ARG A 148 2.24 17.00 13.18
CA ARG A 148 0.98 16.51 12.60
C ARG A 148 1.13 15.11 12.02
N THR A 149 2.21 14.85 11.29
CA THR A 149 2.47 13.52 10.70
C THR A 149 2.59 12.44 11.78
N THR A 150 3.25 12.77 12.89
CA THR A 150 3.40 11.88 14.03
C THR A 150 2.06 11.64 14.73
N ALA A 151 1.28 12.70 14.97
CA ALA A 151 -0.04 12.60 15.57
C ALA A 151 -1.01 11.76 14.71
N MET A 152 -1.04 11.98 13.39
CA MET A 152 -1.80 11.17 12.45
C MET A 152 -1.40 9.68 12.50
N ARG A 153 -0.10 9.40 12.59
CA ARG A 153 0.40 8.02 12.70
C ARG A 153 -0.08 7.36 14.00
N ILE A 154 0.00 8.07 15.13
CA ILE A 154 -0.45 7.56 16.43
C ILE A 154 -1.95 7.30 16.41
N ALA A 155 -2.77 8.25 15.92
CA ALA A 155 -4.22 8.06 15.83
C ALA A 155 -4.60 6.89 14.93
N ARG A 156 -3.92 6.72 13.79
CA ARG A 156 -4.11 5.53 12.93
C ARG A 156 -3.74 4.25 13.64
N ASN A 157 -2.60 4.19 14.32
CA ASN A 157 -2.19 3.00 15.07
C ASN A 157 -3.19 2.67 16.19
N LYS A 158 -3.78 3.69 16.84
CA LYS A 158 -4.82 3.51 17.85
C LYS A 158 -6.11 2.96 17.23
N MET A 159 -6.52 3.47 16.07
CA MET A 159 -7.67 2.94 15.32
C MET A 159 -7.43 1.50 14.86
N ASP A 160 -6.24 1.18 14.36
CA ASP A 160 -5.82 -0.16 13.96
C ASP A 160 -5.87 -1.13 15.16
N ALA A 161 -5.40 -0.71 16.34
CA ALA A 161 -5.46 -1.51 17.56
C ALA A 161 -6.90 -1.76 18.04
N GLN A 162 -7.82 -0.80 17.85
CA GLN A 162 -9.22 -0.93 18.27
C GLN A 162 -10.06 -1.77 17.33
N LYS A 163 -9.86 -1.63 16.02
CA LYS A 163 -10.66 -2.31 14.98
C LYS A 163 -10.02 -3.61 14.48
N GLY A 164 -8.78 -3.87 14.88
CA GLY A 164 -7.99 -5.01 14.45
C GLY A 164 -7.15 -4.71 13.20
N PHE A 165 -6.09 -5.51 13.04
CA PHE A 165 -5.09 -5.43 11.97
C PHE A 165 -5.56 -5.70 10.51
N PRO A 166 -6.72 -6.35 10.19
CA PRO A 166 -7.01 -6.71 8.80
C PRO A 166 -7.27 -5.52 7.87
N GLY A 167 -7.54 -4.32 8.40
CA GLY A 167 -7.78 -3.12 7.60
C GLY A 167 -6.58 -2.73 6.72
N ARG A 168 -5.33 -2.86 7.21
CA ARG A 168 -4.15 -2.40 6.46
C ARG A 168 -3.76 -3.34 5.32
N ALA A 169 -3.81 -4.65 5.55
CA ALA A 169 -3.56 -5.64 4.50
C ALA A 169 -4.63 -5.57 3.41
N ARG A 170 -5.91 -5.47 3.82
CA ARG A 170 -7.03 -5.29 2.90
C ARG A 170 -6.93 -3.98 2.11
N GLU A 171 -6.59 -2.86 2.76
CA GLU A 171 -6.37 -1.58 2.06
C GLU A 171 -5.30 -1.71 0.98
N LYS A 172 -4.15 -2.34 1.28
CA LYS A 172 -3.08 -2.54 0.30
C LYS A 172 -3.56 -3.38 -0.88
N ARG A 173 -4.29 -4.48 -0.63
CA ARG A 173 -4.90 -5.29 -1.70
C ARG A 173 -5.82 -4.46 -2.58
N LEU A 174 -6.72 -3.68 -1.97
CA LEU A 174 -7.67 -2.83 -2.70
C LEU A 174 -6.94 -1.79 -3.56
N ILE A 175 -5.89 -1.17 -3.05
CA ILE A 175 -5.06 -0.22 -3.83
C ILE A 175 -4.44 -0.90 -5.06
N ALA A 176 -3.95 -2.14 -4.94
CA ALA A 176 -3.41 -2.89 -6.07
C ALA A 176 -4.51 -3.26 -7.08
N LEU A 177 -5.66 -3.77 -6.61
CA LEU A 177 -6.82 -4.09 -7.46
C LEU A 177 -7.33 -2.87 -8.24
N MET A 178 -7.31 -1.69 -7.61
CA MET A 178 -7.65 -0.44 -8.29
C MET A 178 -6.74 -0.14 -9.49
N GLN A 179 -5.48 -0.54 -9.42
CA GLN A 179 -4.47 -0.26 -10.45
C GLN A 179 -4.55 -1.23 -11.65
N VAL A 180 -5.25 -2.35 -11.53
CA VAL A 180 -5.38 -3.36 -12.60
C VAL A 180 -5.91 -2.74 -13.91
N GLN A 181 -6.95 -1.91 -13.81
CA GLN A 181 -7.49 -1.19 -14.97
C GLN A 181 -6.43 -0.29 -15.63
N ASN A 182 -5.56 0.33 -14.83
CA ASN A 182 -4.50 1.18 -15.36
C ASN A 182 -3.40 0.35 -16.06
N LEU A 183 -3.02 -0.80 -15.50
CA LEU A 183 -2.07 -1.72 -16.15
C LEU A 183 -2.59 -2.18 -17.51
N TRP A 184 -3.87 -2.57 -17.58
CA TRP A 184 -4.52 -2.96 -18.83
C TRP A 184 -4.50 -1.82 -19.86
N ARG A 185 -4.93 -0.61 -19.46
CA ARG A 185 -4.93 0.57 -20.34
C ARG A 185 -3.53 0.91 -20.85
N MET A 186 -2.53 0.86 -19.98
CA MET A 186 -1.15 1.13 -20.37
C MET A 186 -0.61 0.08 -21.36
N ASN A 187 -0.94 -1.20 -21.17
CA ASN A 187 -0.57 -2.26 -22.10
C ASN A 187 -1.21 -2.09 -23.47
N ALA A 188 -2.45 -1.59 -23.55
CA ALA A 188 -3.13 -1.32 -24.82
C ALA A 188 -2.37 -0.33 -25.73
N PHE A 189 -1.49 0.51 -25.18
CA PHE A 189 -0.58 1.34 -25.97
C PHE A 189 0.67 0.60 -26.45
N VAL A 190 1.17 -0.37 -25.67
CA VAL A 190 2.31 -1.21 -26.05
C VAL A 190 1.93 -2.17 -27.18
N VAL A 191 0.72 -2.75 -27.13
CA VAL A 191 0.19 -3.66 -28.16
C VAL A 191 0.26 -3.06 -29.57
N ARG A 192 0.13 -1.73 -29.70
CA ARG A 192 0.19 -1.01 -30.98
C ARG A 192 1.57 -1.01 -31.63
N ASN A 193 2.62 -1.32 -30.87
CA ASN A 193 3.97 -1.44 -31.41
C ASN A 193 4.16 -2.86 -31.95
N ALA A 194 4.29 -2.98 -33.27
CA ALA A 194 4.39 -4.26 -33.97
C ALA A 194 5.54 -5.15 -33.47
N SER A 195 6.65 -4.58 -32.98
CA SER A 195 7.76 -5.36 -32.45
C SER A 195 7.50 -5.92 -31.04
N LEU A 196 6.51 -5.38 -30.33
CA LEU A 196 6.18 -5.74 -28.95
C LEU A 196 4.79 -6.37 -28.79
N THR A 197 3.99 -6.45 -29.85
CA THR A 197 2.61 -6.96 -29.81
C THR A 197 2.53 -8.33 -29.15
N GLY A 198 3.42 -9.27 -29.49
CA GLY A 198 3.40 -10.63 -28.92
C GLY A 198 3.68 -10.66 -27.41
N GLU A 199 4.57 -9.80 -26.91
CA GLU A 199 4.84 -9.71 -25.46
C GLU A 199 3.74 -8.96 -24.72
N ALA A 200 3.16 -7.94 -25.35
CA ALA A 200 2.03 -7.21 -24.81
C ALA A 200 0.77 -8.09 -24.71
N GLU A 201 0.53 -8.99 -25.66
CA GLU A 201 -0.55 -9.99 -25.58
C GLU A 201 -0.34 -10.98 -24.45
N LYS A 202 0.89 -11.50 -24.27
CA LYS A 202 1.24 -12.36 -23.13
C LYS A 202 1.04 -11.64 -21.81
N PHE A 203 1.38 -10.35 -21.74
CA PHE A 203 1.12 -9.55 -20.55
C PHE A 203 -0.40 -9.41 -20.30
N ASP A 204 -1.20 -9.18 -21.33
CA ASP A 204 -2.66 -9.09 -21.22
C ASP A 204 -3.27 -10.40 -20.68
N ASP A 205 -2.79 -11.56 -21.17
CA ASP A 205 -3.20 -12.87 -20.68
C ASP A 205 -2.83 -13.07 -19.21
N ARG A 206 -1.58 -12.75 -18.82
CA ARG A 206 -1.12 -12.83 -17.42
C ARG A 206 -1.90 -11.91 -16.49
N LEU A 207 -2.21 -10.69 -16.93
CA LEU A 207 -2.99 -9.74 -16.14
C LEU A 207 -4.43 -10.23 -15.95
N ALA A 208 -5.05 -10.80 -16.99
CA ALA A 208 -6.38 -11.38 -16.93
C ALA A 208 -6.45 -12.57 -15.98
N GLU A 209 -5.48 -13.48 -16.05
CA GLU A 209 -5.36 -14.62 -15.15
C GLU A 209 -5.12 -14.19 -13.71
N TRP A 210 -4.19 -13.25 -13.49
CA TRP A 210 -3.94 -12.71 -12.16
C TRP A 210 -5.19 -12.06 -11.56
N ALA A 211 -5.90 -11.23 -12.33
CA ALA A 211 -7.09 -10.56 -11.85
C ALA A 211 -8.22 -11.55 -11.52
N ALA A 212 -8.36 -12.62 -12.31
CA ALA A 212 -9.31 -13.70 -12.07
C ALA A 212 -9.01 -14.43 -10.75
N ASN A 213 -7.75 -14.77 -10.48
CA ASN A 213 -7.37 -15.57 -9.31
C ASN A 213 -7.02 -14.73 -8.07
N SER A 214 -7.09 -13.40 -8.16
CA SER A 214 -6.56 -12.48 -7.13
C SER A 214 -7.23 -12.58 -5.76
N GLU A 215 -8.47 -13.08 -5.67
CA GLU A 215 -9.19 -13.23 -4.41
C GLU A 215 -8.66 -14.40 -3.56
N ASP A 216 -8.15 -15.45 -4.21
CA ASP A 216 -7.74 -16.70 -3.56
C ASP A 216 -6.25 -16.71 -3.16
N MET A 217 -5.49 -15.67 -3.52
CA MET A 217 -4.07 -15.54 -3.21
C MET A 217 -3.83 -15.17 -1.74
N SER A 218 -2.71 -15.65 -1.18
CA SER A 218 -2.16 -15.14 0.09
C SER A 218 -1.72 -13.66 -0.05
N ASP A 219 -1.56 -12.93 1.05
CA ASP A 219 -1.18 -11.51 1.01
C ASP A 219 0.19 -11.32 0.35
N GLU A 220 1.14 -12.17 0.72
CA GLU A 220 2.51 -12.15 0.21
C GLU A 220 2.53 -12.46 -1.29
N GLU A 221 1.84 -13.52 -1.70
CA GLU A 221 1.74 -13.93 -3.11
C GLU A 221 1.04 -12.87 -3.96
N PHE A 222 -0.09 -12.33 -3.47
CA PHE A 222 -0.84 -11.30 -4.16
C PHE A 222 0.05 -10.08 -4.45
N HIS A 223 0.80 -9.61 -3.45
CA HIS A 223 1.64 -8.42 -3.61
C HIS A 223 2.88 -8.68 -4.45
N ALA A 224 3.54 -9.83 -4.28
CA ALA A 224 4.69 -10.21 -5.08
C ALA A 224 4.31 -10.31 -6.57
N SER A 225 3.28 -11.10 -6.88
CA SER A 225 2.82 -11.31 -8.27
C SER A 225 2.28 -10.03 -8.92
N PHE A 226 1.62 -9.16 -8.15
CA PHE A 226 1.20 -7.84 -8.64
C PHE A 226 2.39 -6.94 -8.99
N ASN A 227 3.43 -6.94 -8.15
CA ASN A 227 4.64 -6.18 -8.42
C ASN A 227 5.36 -6.70 -9.67
N ASP A 228 5.41 -8.01 -9.87
CA ASP A 228 5.96 -8.61 -11.08
C ASP A 228 5.23 -8.14 -12.34
N LEU A 229 3.89 -8.07 -12.30
CA LEU A 229 3.10 -7.49 -13.40
C LEU A 229 3.46 -6.02 -13.63
N ARG A 230 3.58 -5.22 -12.57
CA ARG A 230 3.98 -3.82 -12.68
C ARG A 230 5.36 -3.66 -13.31
N HIS A 231 6.34 -4.46 -12.88
CA HIS A 231 7.70 -4.41 -13.41
C HIS A 231 7.74 -4.86 -14.87
N ALA A 232 7.08 -5.96 -15.21
CA ALA A 232 6.98 -6.45 -16.59
C ALA A 232 6.39 -5.40 -17.53
N LEU A 233 5.29 -4.74 -17.13
CA LEU A 233 4.70 -3.69 -17.94
C LEU A 233 5.58 -2.45 -18.07
N ASN A 234 6.27 -2.06 -16.99
CA ASN A 234 7.18 -0.92 -17.04
C ASN A 234 8.37 -1.18 -17.97
N ASP A 235 8.91 -2.40 -17.99
CA ASP A 235 9.94 -2.80 -18.95
C ASP A 235 9.44 -2.69 -20.40
N LEU A 236 8.27 -3.29 -20.68
CA LEU A 236 7.62 -3.19 -21.99
C LEU A 236 7.41 -1.74 -22.42
N ARG A 237 6.97 -0.88 -21.51
CA ARG A 237 6.77 0.56 -21.77
C ARG A 237 8.09 1.28 -22.02
N GLY A 238 9.14 0.98 -21.27
CA GLY A 238 10.46 1.57 -21.47
C GLY A 238 11.00 1.27 -22.87
N ARG A 239 10.89 0.01 -23.31
CA ARG A 239 11.27 -0.41 -24.66
C ARG A 239 10.36 0.19 -25.74
N ASN A 240 9.05 0.29 -25.47
CA ASN A 240 8.11 0.93 -26.38
C ASN A 240 8.46 2.41 -26.63
N GLN A 241 8.90 3.13 -25.59
CA GLN A 241 9.34 4.52 -25.71
C GLN A 241 10.73 4.63 -26.38
N GLY A 242 11.64 3.70 -26.09
CA GLY A 242 12.96 3.64 -26.71
C GLY A 242 12.95 3.33 -28.22
N GLY A 243 11.94 2.59 -28.69
CA GLY A 243 11.76 2.26 -30.11
C GLY A 243 11.17 3.38 -30.98
N ILE A 244 10.73 4.50 -30.40
CA ILE A 244 10.10 5.62 -31.15
C ILE A 244 11.13 6.68 -31.58
N ARG A 245 12.43 6.52 -31.27
CA ARG A 245 13.44 7.50 -31.69
C ARG A 245 13.63 7.45 -33.22
N PRO A 246 13.31 8.50 -34.00
CA PRO A 246 13.66 8.55 -35.40
C PRO A 246 15.19 8.57 -35.50
N GLN A 247 15.76 7.65 -36.28
CA GLN A 247 17.16 7.76 -36.69
C GLN A 247 17.33 9.10 -37.43
N PRO A 248 18.28 9.96 -37.04
CA PRO A 248 18.56 11.15 -37.82
C PRO A 248 19.05 10.70 -39.20
N SER A 249 18.29 11.04 -40.24
CA SER A 249 18.68 10.81 -41.62
C SER A 249 19.98 11.56 -41.88
N VAL A 250 21.08 10.83 -42.09
CA VAL A 250 22.35 11.40 -42.51
C VAL A 250 22.19 11.82 -43.99
N PRO A 251 22.34 13.11 -44.33
CA PRO A 251 22.32 13.53 -45.72
C PRO A 251 23.58 12.99 -46.43
N LYS A 252 23.39 12.49 -47.66
CA LYS A 252 24.46 12.08 -48.56
C LYS A 252 25.18 13.29 -49.13
#